data_AF-A0A2K1Y3E7-F1
#
_entry.id   AF-A0A2K1Y3E7-F1
#
_cell.length_a   1.000
_cell.length_b   1.000
_cell.length_c   1.000
_cell.angle_alpha   90.00
_cell.angle_beta   90.00
_cell.angle_gamma   90.00
#
_symmetry.space_group_name_H-M   'P 1'
#
loop_
_entity.id
_entity.type
_entity.pdbx_description
1 polymer ?
#
loop_
_entity_poly.entity_id
_entity_poly.type
_entity_poly.pdbx_seq_one_letter_code
_entity_poly.pdbx_strand_id
1 'polypeptide(L)'
;MAKFNRAIHGDPLTKKFKDKTQPLTLSGKRKRKLFKKWRREQKEAVDKGLVTMQDVEMAFAPGEVTTKDAKRTPTRFHMNKGKKLKRLKR
;
A
#
# COMPACT_ATOMS: atom_id res chain seq x y z
N MET A 1 -27.54 -1.59 -27.92
CA MET A 1 -26.26 -1.91 -27.24
C MET A 1 -26.36 -1.83 -25.72
N ALA A 2 -26.65 -0.67 -25.11
CA ALA A 2 -26.63 -0.53 -23.63
C ALA A 2 -27.56 -1.49 -22.85
N LYS A 3 -28.76 -1.79 -23.37
CA LYS A 3 -29.72 -2.72 -22.73
C LYS A 3 -29.24 -4.17 -22.72
N PHE A 4 -28.56 -4.59 -23.79
CA PHE A 4 -28.02 -5.95 -23.94
C PHE A 4 -26.86 -6.18 -22.97
N ASN A 5 -25.93 -5.22 -22.88
CA ASN A 5 -24.83 -5.31 -21.93
C ASN A 5 -25.32 -5.30 -20.47
N ARG A 6 -26.42 -4.59 -20.17
CA ARG A 6 -27.08 -4.63 -18.86
C ARG A 6 -27.73 -5.97 -18.54
N ALA A 7 -28.22 -6.69 -19.54
CA ALA A 7 -28.81 -8.01 -19.36
C ALA A 7 -27.74 -9.09 -19.08
N ILE A 8 -26.55 -8.95 -19.66
CA ILE A 8 -25.44 -9.91 -19.51
C ILE A 8 -24.59 -9.61 -18.26
N HIS A 9 -24.31 -8.34 -17.98
CA HIS A 9 -23.33 -7.92 -16.98
C HIS A 9 -23.91 -7.05 -15.86
N GLY A 10 -25.17 -6.64 -15.98
CA GLY A 10 -25.87 -5.89 -14.94
C GLY A 10 -26.30 -6.78 -13.78
N ASP A 11 -26.63 -6.15 -12.66
CA ASP A 11 -27.21 -6.83 -11.52
C ASP A 11 -28.63 -7.34 -11.85
N PRO A 12 -28.97 -8.62 -11.59
CA PRO A 12 -30.25 -9.20 -11.98
C PRO A 12 -31.45 -8.55 -11.27
N LEU A 13 -31.26 -8.04 -10.04
CA LEU A 13 -32.35 -7.44 -9.26
C LEU A 13 -32.57 -5.98 -9.67
N THR A 14 -31.50 -5.19 -9.74
CA THR A 14 -31.61 -3.74 -10.01
C THR A 14 -31.60 -3.41 -11.50
N LYS A 15 -31.24 -4.40 -12.35
CA LYS A 15 -31.01 -4.25 -13.79
C LYS A 15 -30.07 -3.08 -14.11
N LYS A 16 -29.16 -2.70 -13.21
CA LYS A 16 -28.16 -1.63 -13.40
C LYS A 16 -26.76 -2.24 -13.36
N PHE A 17 -25.79 -1.55 -13.95
CA PHE A 17 -24.39 -1.88 -13.72
C PHE A 17 -24.01 -1.55 -12.28
N LYS A 18 -23.15 -2.36 -11.66
CA LYS A 18 -22.60 -2.04 -10.34
C LYS A 18 -21.62 -0.87 -10.47
N ASP A 19 -21.89 0.22 -9.76
CA ASP A 19 -20.93 1.31 -9.63
C ASP A 19 -19.76 0.82 -8.78
N LYS A 20 -18.62 0.58 -9.43
CA LYS A 20 -17.37 0.31 -8.73
C LYS A 20 -16.93 1.61 -8.08
N THR A 21 -17.10 1.73 -6.77
CA THR A 21 -16.50 2.82 -6.01
C THR A 21 -15.02 2.87 -6.31
N GLN A 22 -14.56 3.98 -6.88
CA GLN A 22 -13.14 4.15 -7.16
C GLN A 22 -12.38 4.01 -5.83
N PRO A 23 -11.29 3.21 -5.80
CA PRO A 23 -10.47 3.12 -4.62
C PRO A 23 -9.90 4.51 -4.32
N LEU A 24 -10.41 5.14 -3.26
CA LEU A 24 -9.96 6.44 -2.79
C LEU A 24 -8.47 6.33 -2.45
N THR A 25 -7.64 7.00 -3.23
CA THR A 25 -6.20 7.00 -3.01
C THR A 25 -5.89 7.74 -1.71
N LEU A 26 -5.38 7.03 -0.71
CA LEU A 26 -4.96 7.65 0.54
C LEU A 26 -3.75 8.56 0.28
N SER A 27 -3.89 9.85 0.59
CA SER A 27 -2.77 10.80 0.58
C SER A 27 -1.59 10.29 1.42
N GLY A 28 -0.37 10.57 0.98
CA GLY A 28 0.85 10.17 1.70
C GLY A 28 0.88 10.64 3.16
N LYS A 29 0.31 11.83 3.45
CA LYS A 29 0.16 12.32 4.83
C LYS A 29 -0.74 11.41 5.67
N ARG A 30 -1.86 10.95 5.11
CA ARG A 30 -2.81 10.04 5.78
C ARG A 30 -2.17 8.68 5.99
N LYS A 31 -1.47 8.14 4.99
CA LYS A 31 -0.67 6.90 5.15
C LYS A 31 0.34 7.03 6.30
N ARG A 32 1.12 8.12 6.34
CA ARG A 32 2.10 8.38 7.42
C ARG A 32 1.45 8.48 8.80
N LYS A 33 0.27 9.11 8.91
CA LYS A 33 -0.48 9.20 10.17
C LYS A 33 -1.01 7.84 10.62
N LEU A 34 -1.53 7.03 9.71
CA LEU A 34 -1.97 5.66 10.01
C LEU A 34 -0.81 4.80 10.50
N PHE A 35 0.33 4.80 9.80
CA PHE A 35 1.51 4.06 10.26
C PHE A 35 2.07 4.54 11.60
N LYS A 36 1.99 5.85 11.89
CA LYS A 36 2.36 6.38 13.21
C LYS A 36 1.38 5.92 14.30
N LYS A 37 0.08 5.95 14.02
CA LYS A 37 -0.96 5.50 14.96
C LYS A 37 -0.78 4.00 15.25
N TRP A 38 -0.65 3.20 14.21
CA TRP A 38 -0.44 1.76 14.31
C TRP A 38 0.80 1.41 15.14
N ARG A 39 1.94 2.08 14.92
CA ARG A 39 3.13 1.84 15.75
C ARG A 39 2.93 2.20 17.23
N ARG A 40 2.13 3.23 17.54
CA ARG A 40 1.81 3.58 18.93
C ARG A 40 0.91 2.52 19.56
N GLU A 41 -0.12 2.10 18.85
CA GLU A 41 -1.04 1.04 19.29
C GLU A 41 -0.31 -0.29 19.54
N GLN A 42 0.62 -0.67 18.65
CA GLN A 42 1.46 -1.86 18.84
C GLN A 42 2.33 -1.73 20.09
N LYS A 43 2.95 -0.56 20.32
CA LYS A 43 3.75 -0.31 21.52
C LYS A 43 2.89 -0.39 22.79
N GLU A 44 1.72 0.24 22.79
CA GLU A 44 0.79 0.19 23.91
C GLU A 44 0.27 -1.23 24.16
N ALA A 45 0.07 -2.03 23.12
CA ALA A 45 -0.33 -3.43 23.26
C ALA A 45 0.76 -4.27 23.94
N VAL A 46 2.03 -4.02 23.62
CA VAL A 46 3.18 -4.65 24.31
C VAL A 46 3.27 -4.17 25.76
N ASP A 47 3.17 -2.86 26.00
CA ASP A 47 3.26 -2.28 27.36
C ASP A 47 2.12 -2.77 28.28
N LYS A 48 0.93 -3.04 27.71
CA LYS A 48 -0.23 -3.62 28.42
C LYS A 48 -0.16 -5.14 28.55
N GLY A 49 0.86 -5.80 28.00
CA GLY A 49 0.99 -7.26 27.99
C GLY A 49 0.00 -7.98 27.10
N LEU A 50 -0.70 -7.27 26.20
CA LEU A 50 -1.65 -7.86 25.25
C LEU A 50 -0.94 -8.58 24.09
N VAL A 51 0.31 -8.20 23.79
CA VAL A 51 1.18 -8.89 22.84
C VAL A 51 2.45 -9.31 23.57
N THR A 52 2.67 -10.61 23.64
CA THR A 52 3.88 -11.21 24.22
C THR A 52 4.87 -11.58 23.12
N MET A 53 6.16 -11.72 23.48
CA MET A 53 7.18 -12.18 22.53
C MET A 53 6.83 -13.53 21.88
N GLN A 54 6.11 -14.39 22.61
CA GLN A 54 5.64 -15.68 22.12
C GLN A 54 4.60 -15.54 20.99
N ASP A 55 3.72 -14.54 21.05
CA ASP A 55 2.73 -14.27 19.98
C ASP A 55 3.43 -13.85 18.69
N VAL A 56 4.53 -13.10 18.82
CA VAL A 56 5.39 -12.73 17.69
C VAL A 56 6.07 -13.98 17.13
N GLU A 57 6.66 -14.83 17.96
CA GLU A 57 7.28 -16.07 17.49
C GLU A 57 6.30 -17.00 16.79
N MET A 58 5.06 -17.09 17.26
CA MET A 58 4.00 -17.90 16.64
C MET A 58 3.53 -17.33 15.30
N ALA A 59 3.42 -16.01 15.18
CA ALA A 59 3.07 -15.35 13.92
C ALA A 59 4.19 -15.43 12.86
N PHE A 60 5.45 -15.55 13.30
CA PHE A 60 6.63 -15.69 12.44
C PHE A 60 7.12 -17.14 12.30
N ALA A 61 6.43 -18.10 12.92
CA ALA A 61 6.79 -19.51 12.83
C ALA A 61 6.84 -19.92 11.34
N PRO A 62 7.90 -20.63 10.91
CA PRO A 62 8.12 -21.01 9.53
C PRO A 62 7.17 -22.14 9.12
N GLY A 63 5.88 -21.85 9.06
CA GLY A 63 4.82 -22.77 8.68
C GLY A 63 3.86 -22.19 7.64
N GLU A 64 3.77 -20.86 7.49
CA GLU A 64 2.80 -20.25 6.59
C GLU A 64 3.26 -18.90 6.03
N VAL A 65 4.38 -18.90 5.30
CA VAL A 65 4.77 -17.73 4.49
C VAL A 65 5.12 -18.19 3.07
N THR A 66 4.11 -18.22 2.20
CA THR A 66 4.29 -18.26 0.75
C THR A 66 4.72 -16.89 0.21
N THR A 67 5.84 -16.34 0.70
CA THR A 67 6.46 -15.18 0.05
C THR A 67 7.48 -15.67 -0.96
N LYS A 68 7.05 -15.76 -2.22
CA LYS A 68 7.97 -15.82 -3.36
C LYS A 68 8.90 -14.61 -3.30
N ASP A 69 10.19 -14.88 -3.16
CA ASP A 69 11.27 -13.91 -3.17
C ASP A 69 11.16 -12.95 -4.37
N ALA A 70 10.71 -11.72 -4.11
CA ALA A 70 10.77 -10.66 -5.10
C ALA A 70 12.21 -10.14 -5.17
N LYS A 71 13.01 -10.74 -6.06
CA LYS A 71 14.35 -10.25 -6.44
C LYS A 71 14.26 -8.80 -6.91
N ARG A 72 14.57 -7.86 -6.01
CA ARG A 72 14.51 -6.41 -6.29
C ARG A 72 15.79 -6.00 -7.01
N THR A 73 15.72 -5.81 -8.32
CA THR A 73 16.85 -5.27 -9.09
C THR A 73 16.97 -3.76 -8.84
N PRO A 74 18.18 -3.23 -8.61
CA PRO A 74 18.37 -1.79 -8.40
C PRO A 74 18.14 -1.03 -9.71
N THR A 75 17.14 -0.15 -9.73
CA THR A 75 16.84 0.70 -10.89
C THR A 75 17.92 1.77 -11.04
N ARG A 76 18.70 1.74 -12.13
CA ARG A 76 19.72 2.75 -12.41
C ARG A 76 19.04 4.03 -12.91
N PHE A 77 19.18 5.12 -12.17
CA PHE A 77 18.72 6.44 -12.60
C PHE A 77 19.80 7.11 -13.47
N HIS A 78 19.45 7.43 -14.71
CA HIS A 78 20.34 8.15 -15.62
C HIS A 78 20.31 9.64 -15.27
N MET A 79 21.38 10.15 -14.66
CA MET A 79 21.53 11.59 -14.42
C MET A 79 22.08 12.26 -15.69
N ASN A 80 21.29 13.13 -16.30
CA ASN A 80 21.78 14.00 -17.38
C ASN A 80 22.76 15.00 -16.79
N LYS A 81 24.07 14.82 -17.06
CA LYS A 81 25.10 15.75 -16.65
C LYS A 81 24.99 17.04 -17.47
N GLY A 82 24.41 18.08 -16.87
CA GLY A 82 24.58 19.42 -17.41
C GLY A 82 23.62 20.47 -16.87
N LYS A 83 24.14 21.35 -16.00
CA LYS A 83 24.10 22.81 -16.19
C LYS A 83 25.39 23.38 -15.61
N LYS A 84 26.25 23.99 -16.44
CA LYS A 84 27.45 24.68 -15.97
C LYS A 84 27.02 25.91 -15.17
N LEU A 85 27.25 25.90 -13.86
CA LEU A 85 27.10 27.08 -13.01
C LEU A 85 28.05 28.16 -13.52
N LYS A 86 27.52 29.25 -14.06
CA LYS A 86 28.32 30.42 -14.42
C LYS A 86 28.71 31.13 -13.11
N ARG A 87 30.01 31.20 -12.82
CA ARG A 87 30.54 32.01 -11.70
C ARG A 87 30.29 33.50 -12.00
N LEU A 88 29.62 34.19 -11.08
CA LEU A 88 29.56 35.66 -11.07
C LEU A 88 30.97 36.19 -10.80
N LYS A 89 31.49 37.05 -11.67
CA LYS A 89 32.77 37.73 -11.43
C LYS A 89 32.54 38.83 -10.38
N ARG A 90 33.41 38.86 -9.37
CA ARG A 90 33.56 39.98 -8.43
C ARG A 90 34.35 41.09 -9.09
#